data_AF-H2XZN7-F1
#
_entry.id   AF-H2XZN7-F1
#
_cell.length_a   1.000
_cell.length_b   1.000
_cell.length_c   1.000
_cell.angle_alpha   90.00
_cell.angle_beta   90.00
_cell.angle_gamma   90.00
#
_symmetry.space_group_name_H-M   'P 1'
#
loop_
_entity.id
_entity.type
_entity.pdbx_description
1 polymer ?
#
loop_
_entity_poly.entity_id
_entity_poly.type
_entity_poly.pdbx_seq_one_letter_code
_entity_poly.pdbx_strand_id
1 'polypeptide(L)'
;MQHVTKDIDDVNIKYCDLTTQQLKLIFSGFRIREKKIGSLHIDNNALETAGVRVICDILEKVERFLTMGDCFKDESASRSRYRNLNEEERIILQQALNNAGSENLILSVGGKKDIMRKS
;
A
#
# COMPACT_ATOMS: atom_id res chain seq x y z
N MET A 1 14.56 28.58 17.93
CA MET A 1 13.78 28.56 16.68
C MET A 1 13.21 27.16 16.53
N GLN A 2 11.90 26.96 16.74
CA GLN A 2 11.28 25.65 16.52
C GLN A 2 11.08 25.48 15.01
N HIS A 3 11.75 24.50 14.41
CA HIS A 3 11.44 24.09 13.05
C HIS A 3 10.08 23.37 13.07
N VAL A 4 9.01 24.09 12.72
CA VAL A 4 7.71 23.47 12.46
C VAL A 4 7.86 22.68 11.16
N THR A 5 8.05 21.37 11.28
CA THR A 5 8.06 20.45 10.15
C THR A 5 6.65 19.93 9.94
N LYS A 6 6.06 20.15 8.76
CA LYS A 6 4.73 19.64 8.42
C LYS A 6 4.88 18.19 7.96
N ASP A 7 4.36 17.27 8.76
CA ASP A 7 4.36 15.84 8.44
C ASP A 7 3.10 15.49 7.62
N ILE A 8 3.25 14.52 6.72
CA ILE A 8 2.14 13.98 5.95
C ILE A 8 1.52 12.87 6.78
N ASP A 9 0.36 13.13 7.37
CA ASP A 9 -0.35 12.16 8.19
C ASP A 9 -1.25 11.23 7.37
N ASP A 10 -1.85 11.73 6.29
CA ASP A 10 -2.78 10.97 5.45
C ASP A 10 -2.51 11.24 3.96
N VAL A 11 -2.29 10.17 3.19
CA VAL A 11 -2.17 10.20 1.73
C VAL A 11 -3.28 9.38 1.12
N ASN A 12 -4.19 10.05 0.42
CA ASN A 12 -5.30 9.41 -0.29
C ASN A 12 -5.16 9.55 -1.80
N ILE A 13 -4.86 8.43 -2.44
CA ILE A 13 -4.72 8.27 -3.90
C ILE A 13 -5.55 7.07 -4.39
N LYS A 14 -6.71 6.85 -3.78
CA LYS A 14 -7.68 5.85 -4.22
C LYS A 14 -8.31 6.26 -5.56
N TYR A 15 -8.70 5.30 -6.39
CA TYR A 15 -9.43 5.55 -7.65
C TYR A 15 -8.71 6.54 -8.60
N CYS A 16 -7.37 6.45 -8.65
CA CYS A 16 -6.55 7.36 -9.46
C CYS A 16 -6.02 6.71 -10.74
N ASP A 17 -6.46 5.48 -11.05
CA ASP A 17 -6.00 4.67 -12.20
C ASP A 17 -4.47 4.54 -12.29
N LEU A 18 -3.78 4.58 -11.13
CA LEU A 18 -2.33 4.55 -11.09
C LEU A 18 -1.81 3.15 -11.43
N THR A 19 -0.84 3.10 -12.32
CA THR A 19 -0.10 1.87 -12.64
C THR A 19 0.96 1.55 -11.59
N THR A 20 1.47 0.32 -11.60
CA THR A 20 2.62 -0.09 -10.78
C THR A 20 3.81 0.87 -10.92
N GLN A 21 4.12 1.32 -12.15
CA GLN A 21 5.25 2.20 -12.41
C GLN A 21 5.03 3.60 -11.81
N GLN A 22 3.82 4.14 -11.92
CA GLN A 22 3.48 5.44 -11.33
C GLN A 22 3.50 5.39 -9.80
N LEU A 23 2.94 4.34 -9.18
CA LEU A 23 3.07 4.16 -7.72
C LEU A 23 4.54 4.04 -7.29
N LYS A 24 5.36 3.31 -8.04
CA LYS A 24 6.80 3.22 -7.75
C LYS A 24 7.47 4.60 -7.74
N LEU A 25 7.12 5.48 -8.70
CA LEU A 25 7.62 6.85 -8.74
C LEU A 25 7.13 7.66 -7.54
N ILE A 26 5.84 7.61 -7.21
CA ILE A 26 5.28 8.31 -6.04
C ILE A 26 5.96 7.85 -4.75
N PHE A 27 6.08 6.53 -4.56
CA PHE A 27 6.68 5.92 -3.38
C PHE A 27 8.17 6.23 -3.26
N SER A 28 8.89 6.43 -4.37
CA SER A 28 10.27 6.90 -4.31
C SER A 28 10.40 8.26 -3.61
N GLY A 29 9.44 9.17 -3.83
CA GLY A 29 9.38 10.46 -3.13
C GLY A 29 9.16 10.30 -1.62
N PHE A 30 8.32 9.33 -1.21
CA PHE A 30 8.10 9.02 0.20
C PHE A 30 9.33 8.40 0.87
N ARG A 31 10.10 7.59 0.15
CA ARG A 31 11.31 6.94 0.66
C ARG A 31 12.40 7.93 1.06
N ILE A 32 12.54 9.02 0.31
CA ILE A 32 13.52 10.10 0.57
C ILE A 32 13.17 10.88 1.85
N ARG A 33 11.89 10.85 2.28
CA ARG A 33 11.49 11.52 3.53
C ARG A 33 12.04 10.75 4.72
N GLU A 34 12.63 11.48 5.67
CA GLU A 34 13.08 10.91 6.95
C GLU A 34 11.90 10.33 7.74
N LYS A 35 10.81 11.09 7.79
CA LYS A 35 9.60 10.73 8.53
C LYS A 35 8.66 9.84 7.72
N LYS A 36 8.03 8.90 8.42
CA LYS A 36 6.98 8.04 7.88
C LYS A 36 5.69 8.82 7.59
N ILE A 37 4.82 8.19 6.82
CA ILE A 37 3.44 8.62 6.55
C ILE A 37 2.55 7.96 7.60
N GLY A 38 1.59 8.69 8.15
CA GLY A 38 0.64 8.10 9.10
C GLY A 38 -0.20 6.99 8.44
N SER A 39 -0.93 7.34 7.39
CA SER A 39 -1.87 6.48 6.68
C SER A 39 -1.76 6.63 5.16
N LEU A 40 -1.78 5.50 4.44
CA LEU A 40 -1.67 5.45 2.98
C LEU A 40 -2.85 4.69 2.37
N HIS A 41 -3.52 5.31 1.42
CA HIS A 41 -4.76 4.84 0.85
C HIS A 41 -4.63 4.73 -0.68
N ILE A 42 -4.58 3.50 -1.19
CA ILE A 42 -4.31 3.21 -2.61
C ILE A 42 -5.33 2.29 -3.27
N ASP A 43 -6.48 2.04 -2.65
CA ASP A 43 -7.54 1.17 -3.20
C ASP A 43 -7.92 1.57 -4.63
N ASN A 44 -8.32 0.58 -5.43
CA ASN A 44 -8.85 0.79 -6.79
C ASN A 44 -7.85 1.54 -7.68
N ASN A 45 -6.62 1.04 -7.73
CA ASN A 45 -5.63 1.43 -8.73
C ASN A 45 -5.33 0.25 -9.67
N ALA A 46 -4.54 0.49 -10.72
CA ALA A 46 -4.33 -0.45 -11.81
C ALA A 46 -2.98 -1.16 -11.70
N LEU A 47 -2.73 -1.84 -10.58
CA LEU A 47 -1.47 -2.53 -10.32
C LEU A 47 -1.41 -3.86 -11.08
N GLU A 48 -0.20 -4.21 -11.48
CA GLU A 48 0.14 -5.52 -12.00
C GLU A 48 0.60 -6.42 -10.85
N THR A 49 0.78 -7.72 -11.09
CA THR A 49 1.31 -8.67 -10.08
C THR A 49 2.62 -8.19 -9.45
N ALA A 50 3.51 -7.57 -10.24
CA ALA A 50 4.75 -6.97 -9.75
C ALA A 50 4.54 -5.83 -8.72
N GLY A 51 3.35 -5.24 -8.69
CA GLY A 51 2.96 -4.18 -7.77
C GLY A 51 2.99 -4.60 -6.30
N VAL A 52 2.83 -5.88 -5.98
CA VAL A 52 2.95 -6.39 -4.59
C VAL A 52 4.30 -6.03 -4.00
N ARG A 53 5.40 -6.16 -4.77
CA ARG A 53 6.75 -5.81 -4.31
C ARG A 53 6.89 -4.32 -4.06
N VAL A 54 6.24 -3.48 -4.89
CA VAL A 54 6.20 -2.02 -4.69
C VAL A 54 5.47 -1.68 -3.39
N ILE A 55 4.44 -2.44 -3.02
CA ILE A 55 3.75 -2.26 -1.72
C ILE A 55 4.63 -2.72 -0.56
N CYS A 56 5.25 -3.90 -0.65
CA CYS A 56 6.17 -4.39 0.39
C CYS A 56 7.25 -3.34 0.70
N ASP A 57 7.78 -2.75 -0.36
CA ASP A 57 8.82 -1.72 -0.33
C ASP A 57 8.44 -0.43 0.41
N ILE A 58 7.15 -0.08 0.49
CA ILE A 58 6.69 1.16 1.14
C ILE A 58 6.23 0.94 2.59
N LEU A 59 6.08 -0.31 3.05
CA LEU A 59 5.57 -0.59 4.41
C LEU A 59 6.42 0.07 5.51
N GLU A 60 7.74 0.12 5.34
CA GLU A 60 8.68 0.82 6.25
C GLU A 60 8.43 2.33 6.37
N LYS A 61 7.73 2.91 5.41
CA LYS A 61 7.39 4.33 5.37
C LYS A 61 5.95 4.61 5.78
N VAL A 62 5.19 3.61 6.23
CA VAL A 62 3.83 3.76 6.74
C VAL A 62 3.79 3.38 8.22
N GLU A 63 3.23 4.25 9.04
CA GLU A 63 3.24 4.08 10.49
C GLU A 63 2.02 3.31 11.01
N ARG A 64 0.81 3.64 10.52
CA ARG A 64 -0.45 3.16 11.14
C ARG A 64 -1.29 2.30 10.20
N PHE A 65 -1.56 2.77 8.99
CA PHE A 65 -2.60 2.16 8.16
C PHE A 65 -2.28 2.18 6.67
N LEU A 66 -2.48 1.05 5.98
CA LEU A 66 -2.44 0.97 4.52
C LEU A 66 -3.72 0.31 3.98
N THR A 67 -4.36 0.89 2.97
CA THR A 67 -5.51 0.27 2.28
C THR A 67 -5.24 0.05 0.80
N MET A 68 -5.50 -1.16 0.31
CA MET A 68 -5.20 -1.58 -1.06
C MET A 68 -6.21 -2.60 -1.62
N GLY A 69 -7.50 -2.39 -1.37
CA GLY A 69 -8.56 -3.21 -1.97
C GLY A 69 -8.70 -2.95 -3.47
N ASP A 70 -8.97 -4.01 -4.22
CA ASP A 70 -9.24 -4.02 -5.66
C ASP A 70 -8.17 -3.29 -6.48
N CYS A 71 -6.90 -3.56 -6.18
CA CYS A 71 -5.77 -2.88 -6.81
C CYS A 71 -5.10 -3.64 -7.96
N PHE A 72 -5.36 -4.94 -8.15
CA PHE A 72 -4.61 -5.73 -9.13
C PHE A 72 -5.44 -5.95 -10.37
N LYS A 73 -4.88 -5.75 -11.56
CA LYS A 73 -5.58 -6.04 -12.82
C LYS A 73 -6.01 -7.50 -12.87
N ASP A 74 -7.25 -7.69 -13.29
CA ASP A 74 -7.83 -9.00 -13.57
C ASP A 74 -8.25 -9.05 -15.04
N GLU A 75 -7.35 -9.51 -15.89
CA GLU A 75 -7.60 -9.65 -17.33
C GLU A 75 -8.59 -10.77 -17.65
N SER A 76 -8.90 -11.63 -16.68
CA SER A 76 -9.83 -12.75 -16.84
C SER A 76 -11.29 -12.38 -16.56
N ALA A 77 -11.52 -11.26 -15.87
CA ALA A 77 -12.84 -10.88 -15.40
C ALA A 77 -13.58 -9.98 -16.39
N SER A 78 -14.75 -10.45 -16.83
CA SER A 78 -15.65 -9.71 -17.74
C SER A 78 -16.44 -8.58 -17.06
N ARG A 79 -16.42 -8.49 -15.72
CA ARG A 79 -17.22 -7.52 -14.93
C ARG A 79 -16.41 -6.60 -14.02
N SER A 80 -15.28 -7.07 -13.49
CA SER A 80 -14.39 -6.25 -12.64
C SER A 80 -13.03 -6.16 -13.31
N ARG A 81 -12.50 -4.95 -13.52
CA ARG A 81 -11.15 -4.78 -14.09
C ARG A 81 -10.06 -5.07 -13.07
N TYR A 82 -10.42 -5.11 -11.79
CA TYR A 82 -9.49 -5.30 -10.69
C TYR A 82 -9.93 -6.41 -9.74
N ARG A 83 -8.95 -6.98 -9.06
CA ARG A 83 -9.05 -8.02 -8.03
C ARG A 83 -8.26 -7.61 -6.80
N ASN A 84 -8.57 -8.26 -5.68
CA ASN A 84 -7.77 -8.22 -4.47
C ASN A 84 -6.51 -9.10 -4.61
N LEU A 85 -5.64 -9.07 -3.60
CA LEU A 85 -4.49 -9.96 -3.53
C LEU A 85 -4.93 -11.43 -3.59
N ASN A 86 -4.23 -12.23 -4.39
CA ASN A 86 -4.34 -13.69 -4.34
C ASN A 86 -3.55 -14.26 -3.14
N GLU A 87 -3.59 -15.58 -2.96
CA GLU A 87 -2.94 -16.25 -1.83
C GLU A 87 -1.42 -16.06 -1.80
N GLU A 88 -0.73 -16.26 -2.92
CA GLU A 88 0.73 -16.11 -3.01
C GLU A 88 1.18 -14.67 -2.72
N GLU A 89 0.46 -13.70 -3.29
CA GLU A 89 0.71 -12.28 -3.09
C GLU A 89 0.47 -11.86 -1.62
N ARG A 90 -0.52 -12.46 -0.95
CA ARG A 90 -0.75 -12.27 0.50
C ARG A 90 0.38 -12.82 1.33
N ILE A 91 0.92 -14.00 1.01
CA ILE A 91 2.05 -14.58 1.74
C ILE A 91 3.27 -13.66 1.65
N ILE A 92 3.59 -13.17 0.45
CA ILE A 92 4.69 -12.21 0.23
C ILE A 92 4.48 -10.94 1.05
N LEU A 93 3.27 -10.36 0.99
CA LEU A 93 2.96 -9.13 1.70
C LEU A 93 2.97 -9.33 3.23
N GLN A 94 2.52 -10.48 3.73
CA GLN A 94 2.54 -10.82 5.15
C GLN A 94 3.96 -10.95 5.68
N GLN A 95 4.86 -11.56 4.91
CA GLN A 95 6.29 -11.61 5.26
C GLN A 95 6.89 -10.21 5.35
N ALA A 96 6.60 -9.34 4.38
CA ALA A 96 7.05 -7.95 4.41
C ALA A 96 6.46 -7.17 5.60
N LEU A 97 5.18 -7.39 5.92
CA LEU A 97 4.53 -6.77 7.07
C LEU A 97 5.16 -7.19 8.40
N ASN A 98 5.48 -8.48 8.57
CA ASN A 98 6.16 -8.98 9.77
C ASN A 98 7.55 -8.35 9.96
N ASN A 99 8.25 -8.07 8.87
CA ASN A 99 9.57 -7.46 8.88
C ASN A 99 9.56 -5.93 8.99
N ALA A 100 8.41 -5.27 8.77
CA ALA A 100 8.32 -3.82 8.77
C ALA A 100 8.64 -3.23 10.15
N GLY A 101 9.36 -2.12 10.25
CA GLY A 101 9.67 -1.49 11.54
C GLY A 101 8.48 -0.90 12.31
N SER A 102 7.28 -0.83 11.70
CA SER A 102 6.07 -0.27 12.32
C SER A 102 5.28 -1.37 13.05
N GLU A 103 5.29 -1.38 14.39
CA GLU A 103 4.61 -2.39 15.21
C GLU A 103 3.08 -2.38 15.07
N ASN A 104 2.49 -1.19 14.91
CA ASN A 104 1.04 -1.00 14.86
C ASN A 104 0.48 -0.88 13.44
N LEU A 105 1.26 -1.25 12.42
CA LEU A 105 0.83 -1.16 11.03
C LEU A 105 -0.26 -2.19 10.72
N ILE A 106 -1.41 -1.69 10.28
CA ILE A 106 -2.54 -2.50 9.87
C ILE A 106 -2.78 -2.32 8.36
N LEU A 107 -2.96 -3.43 7.65
CA LEU A 107 -3.26 -3.44 6.22
C LEU A 107 -4.71 -3.86 6.01
N SER A 108 -5.44 -3.17 5.15
CA SER A 108 -6.76 -3.58 4.63
C SER A 108 -6.62 -3.89 3.14
N VAL A 109 -6.77 -5.16 2.78
CA VAL A 109 -6.39 -5.68 1.44
C VAL A 109 -7.57 -6.21 0.62
N GLY A 110 -8.79 -6.06 1.15
CA GLY A 110 -10.06 -6.52 0.55
C GLY A 110 -11.26 -5.78 1.13
N GLY A 111 -11.13 -4.47 1.31
CA GLY A 111 -12.11 -3.63 2.00
C GLY A 111 -12.09 -3.78 3.53
N LYS A 112 -13.02 -3.10 4.22
CA LYS A 112 -12.98 -2.88 5.69
C LYS A 112 -12.90 -4.13 6.58
N LYS A 113 -13.16 -5.33 6.05
CA LYS A 113 -13.21 -6.57 6.83
C LYS A 113 -12.00 -7.49 6.61
N ASP A 114 -11.24 -7.28 5.54
CA ASP A 114 -10.09 -8.11 5.19
C ASP A 114 -8.81 -7.41 5.64
N ILE A 115 -8.35 -7.79 6.83
CA ILE A 115 -7.31 -7.08 7.57
C ILE A 115 -6.12 -8.01 7.81
N MET A 116 -4.93 -7.50 7.49
CA MET A 116 -3.64 -8.13 7.80
C MET A 116 -2.93 -7.32 8.91
N ARG A 117 -2.27 -8.05 9.80
CA ARG A 117 -1.45 -7.51 10.91
C ARG A 117 -0.19 -8.35 11.01
N LYS A 118 0.84 -7.84 11.71
CA LYS A 118 1.98 -8.67 12.09
C LYS A 118 1.49 -9.94 12.82
N SER A 119 2.06 -11.09 12.46
CA SER A 119 1.79 -12.39 13.08
C SER A 119 2.83 -12.74 14.13
#